data_AF-A0A976JHE5-F1
#
_entry.id   AF-A0A976JHE5-F1
#
_cell.length_a   1.000
_cell.length_b   1.000
_cell.length_c   1.000
_cell.angle_alpha   90.00
_cell.angle_beta   90.00
_cell.angle_gamma   90.00
#
_symmetry.space_group_name_H-M   'P 1'
#
loop_
_entity.id
_entity.type
_entity.pdbx_description
1 polymer ?
#
loop_
_entity_poly.entity_id
_entity_poly.type
_entity_poly.pdbx_seq_one_letter_code
_entity_poly.pdbx_strand_id
1 'polypeptide(L)'
;MKRLWDFCRDIYNPGVHLYFATNWYFALYGAVAMNHQSEYTLSLSPLKVILSIFLILFYLRVIDEIKDFEYDKKFNPDRPLVKGSVTKTHLTWYLIGTIILT
;
A
#
# COMPACT_ATOMS: atom_id res chain seq x y z
N MET A 1 14.95 -0.89 -9.82
CA MET A 1 13.50 -1.04 -10.08
C MET A 1 13.02 -2.49 -10.08
N LYS A 2 13.72 -3.44 -10.74
CA LYS A 2 13.32 -4.87 -10.78
C LYS A 2 12.95 -5.45 -9.40
N ARG A 3 13.76 -5.23 -8.37
CA ARG A 3 13.50 -5.71 -6.99
C ARG A 3 12.19 -5.19 -6.38
N LEU A 4 11.87 -3.91 -6.59
CA LEU A 4 10.62 -3.32 -6.09
C LEU A 4 9.43 -3.94 -6.82
N TRP A 5 9.54 -4.12 -8.13
CA TRP A 5 8.49 -4.75 -8.92
C TRP A 5 8.26 -6.22 -8.53
N ASP A 6 9.33 -6.98 -8.35
CA ASP A 6 9.26 -8.37 -7.90
C ASP A 6 8.63 -8.46 -6.49
N PHE A 7 9.04 -7.59 -5.55
CA PHE A 7 8.41 -7.46 -4.23
C PHE A 7 6.91 -7.15 -4.33
N CYS A 8 6.55 -6.15 -5.14
CA CYS A 8 5.16 -5.77 -5.34
C CYS A 8 4.34 -6.91 -5.93
N ARG A 9 4.89 -7.67 -6.89
CA ARG A 9 4.17 -8.80 -7.49
C ARG A 9 3.95 -9.93 -6.49
N ASP A 10 4.98 -10.29 -5.74
CA ASP A 10 4.97 -11.47 -4.87
C ASP A 10 4.10 -11.27 -3.62
N ILE A 11 4.16 -10.07 -3.02
CA ILE A 11 3.63 -9.82 -1.67
C ILE A 11 2.50 -8.81 -1.64
N TYR A 12 2.55 -7.79 -2.51
CA TYR A 12 1.59 -6.70 -2.51
C TYR A 12 0.47 -6.93 -3.53
N ASN A 13 0.71 -7.46 -4.72
CA ASN A 13 -0.26 -7.51 -5.82
C ASN A 13 -0.92 -6.12 -6.08
N PRO A 14 -0.26 -5.24 -6.86
CA PRO A 14 -0.72 -3.85 -7.04
C PRO A 14 -2.10 -3.75 -7.71
N GLY A 15 -2.49 -4.72 -8.54
CA GLY A 15 -3.81 -4.71 -9.18
C GLY A 15 -4.96 -4.82 -8.18
N VAL A 16 -4.84 -5.77 -7.24
CA VAL A 16 -5.84 -5.99 -6.19
C VAL A 16 -5.93 -4.77 -5.27
N HIS A 17 -4.81 -4.21 -4.86
CA HIS A 17 -4.80 -3.05 -3.96
C HIS A 17 -5.28 -1.77 -4.64
N LEU A 18 -4.99 -1.58 -5.92
CA LEU A 18 -5.51 -0.43 -6.67
C LEU A 18 -7.02 -0.54 -6.85
N TYR A 19 -7.52 -1.74 -7.16
CA TYR A 19 -8.97 -2.00 -7.22
C TYR A 19 -9.62 -1.74 -5.86
N PHE A 20 -9.06 -2.24 -4.78
CA PHE A 20 -9.54 -1.98 -3.42
C PHE A 20 -9.54 -0.49 -3.09
N ALA A 21 -8.42 0.21 -3.30
CA ALA A 21 -8.30 1.65 -3.01
C ALA A 21 -9.31 2.49 -3.80
N THR A 22 -9.57 2.12 -5.06
CA THR A 22 -10.55 2.78 -5.92
C THR A 22 -11.98 2.56 -5.40
N ASN A 23 -12.35 1.31 -5.07
CA ASN A 23 -13.67 1.03 -4.51
C ASN A 23 -13.86 1.68 -3.14
N TRP A 24 -12.82 1.70 -2.32
CA TRP A 24 -12.83 2.34 -1.00
C TRP A 24 -13.08 3.85 -1.13
N TYR A 25 -12.43 4.52 -2.08
CA TYR A 25 -12.70 5.92 -2.38
C TYR A 25 -14.17 6.15 -2.74
N PHE A 26 -14.72 5.38 -3.69
CA PHE A 26 -16.12 5.54 -4.09
C PHE A 26 -17.12 5.22 -2.96
N ALA A 27 -16.82 4.22 -2.13
CA ALA A 27 -17.64 3.89 -0.97
C ALA A 27 -17.66 5.04 0.04
N LEU A 28 -16.49 5.61 0.38
CA LEU A 28 -16.41 6.77 1.27
C LEU A 28 -17.07 8.02 0.68
N TYR A 29 -16.81 8.29 -0.60
CA TYR A 29 -17.42 9.40 -1.31
C TYR A 29 -18.95 9.30 -1.31
N GLY A 30 -19.48 8.13 -1.70
CA GLY A 30 -20.91 7.87 -1.70
C GLY A 30 -21.53 8.00 -0.31
N ALA A 31 -20.88 7.45 0.72
CA ALA A 31 -21.34 7.58 2.09
C ALA A 31 -21.43 9.05 2.54
N VAL A 32 -20.41 9.86 2.27
CA VAL A 32 -20.42 11.30 2.60
C VAL A 32 -21.48 12.04 1.81
N ALA A 33 -21.58 11.79 0.50
CA ALA A 33 -22.57 12.41 -0.38
C ALA A 33 -24.01 12.09 0.02
N MET A 34 -24.29 10.89 0.54
CA MET A 34 -25.61 10.52 1.05
C MET A 34 -25.96 11.21 2.37
N ASN A 35 -24.97 11.59 3.18
CA ASN A 35 -25.19 12.19 4.50
C ASN A 35 -25.23 13.73 4.47
N HIS A 36 -24.72 14.37 3.40
CA HIS A 36 -24.75 15.81 3.24
C HIS A 36 -25.69 16.21 2.08
N GLN A 37 -26.80 16.90 2.39
CA GLN A 37 -27.72 17.48 1.39
C GLN A 37 -27.12 18.67 0.60
N SER A 38 -25.85 19.02 0.85
CA SER A 38 -25.17 20.18 0.29
C SER A 38 -24.10 19.79 -0.72
N GLU A 39 -23.91 20.65 -1.73
CA GLU A 39 -22.89 20.62 -2.79
C GLU A 39 -21.47 20.42 -2.24
N TYR A 40 -21.12 19.17 -1.92
CA TYR A 40 -19.81 18.83 -1.39
C TYR A 40 -18.78 18.90 -2.52
N THR A 41 -18.15 20.07 -2.67
CA THR A 41 -17.05 20.28 -3.62
C THR A 41 -15.77 19.72 -3.03
N LEU A 42 -15.58 18.41 -3.18
CA LEU A 42 -14.42 17.70 -2.69
C LEU A 42 -13.15 18.16 -3.43
N SER A 43 -12.47 19.16 -2.85
CA SER A 43 -11.27 19.80 -3.39
C SER A 43 -10.00 18.99 -3.11
N LEU A 44 -10.00 17.71 -3.46
CA LEU A 44 -8.80 16.89 -3.64
C LEU A 44 -9.07 15.98 -4.84
N SER A 45 -8.18 16.01 -5.85
CA SER A 45 -8.32 15.16 -7.03
C SER A 45 -8.56 13.70 -6.58
N PRO A 46 -9.61 13.01 -7.06
CA PRO A 46 -9.89 11.61 -6.72
C PRO A 46 -8.66 10.72 -6.82
N LEU A 47 -7.83 10.99 -7.83
CA LEU A 47 -6.58 10.30 -8.08
C LEU A 47 -5.58 10.44 -6.92
N LYS A 48 -5.49 11.61 -6.28
CA LYS A 48 -4.63 11.80 -5.09
C LYS A 48 -5.11 10.92 -3.94
N VAL A 49 -6.41 10.91 -3.65
CA VAL A 49 -6.97 10.12 -2.54
C VAL A 49 -6.77 8.62 -2.78
N ILE A 50 -7.08 8.13 -3.98
CA ILE A 50 -6.88 6.73 -4.36
C ILE A 50 -5.39 6.36 -4.25
N LEU A 51 -4.50 7.23 -4.75
CA LEU A 51 -3.07 7.01 -4.67
C LEU A 51 -2.58 6.98 -3.21
N SER A 52 -3.04 7.90 -2.36
CA SER A 52 -2.70 7.92 -0.94
C SER A 52 -3.14 6.63 -0.24
N ILE A 53 -4.38 6.16 -0.45
CA ILE A 53 -4.85 4.88 0.11
C ILE A 53 -3.97 3.73 -0.37
N PHE A 54 -3.69 3.68 -1.67
CA PHE A 54 -2.82 2.67 -2.25
C PHE A 54 -1.41 2.69 -1.63
N LEU A 55 -0.80 3.86 -1.48
CA LEU A 55 0.54 3.98 -0.88
C LEU A 55 0.55 3.64 0.62
N ILE A 56 -0.51 3.96 1.36
CA ILE A 56 -0.68 3.57 2.76
C ILE A 56 -0.77 2.05 2.88
N LEU A 57 -1.54 1.37 2.03
CA LEU A 57 -1.63 -0.09 2.04
C LEU A 57 -0.27 -0.73 1.71
N PHE A 58 0.47 -0.16 0.75
CA PHE A 58 1.82 -0.61 0.46
C PHE A 58 2.78 -0.38 1.65
N TYR A 59 2.71 0.78 2.30
CA TYR A 59 3.48 1.08 3.52
C TYR A 59 3.25 0.03 4.60
N LEU A 60 1.98 -0.26 4.91
CA LEU A 60 1.62 -1.28 5.90
C LEU A 60 2.19 -2.65 5.52
N ARG A 61 2.11 -3.02 4.23
CA ARG A 61 2.66 -4.29 3.75
C ARG A 61 4.17 -4.40 3.91
N VAL A 62 4.89 -3.31 3.69
CA VAL A 62 6.35 -3.25 3.91
C VAL A 62 6.69 -3.35 5.40
N ILE A 63 5.91 -2.70 6.28
CA ILE A 63 6.09 -2.81 7.73
C ILE A 63 5.87 -4.25 8.21
N ASP A 64 4.86 -4.94 7.69
CA ASP A 64 4.60 -6.34 8.06
C ASP A 64 5.80 -7.25 7.75
N GLU A 65 6.49 -7.07 6.62
CA GLU A 65 7.70 -7.83 6.29
C GLU A 65 8.85 -7.59 7.29
N ILE A 66 8.92 -6.42 7.91
CA ILE A 66 9.94 -6.10 8.93
C ILE A 66 9.52 -6.66 10.29
N LYS A 67 8.26 -6.41 10.67
CA LYS A 67 7.66 -6.77 11.95
C LYS A 67 7.61 -8.29 12.14
N ASP A 68 7.22 -9.01 11.10
CA ASP A 68 7.01 -10.46 11.16
C ASP A 68 8.27 -11.26 10.81
N PHE A 69 9.44 -10.61 10.65
CA PHE A 69 10.66 -11.25 10.16
C PHE A 69 11.08 -12.50 10.96
N GLU A 70 11.03 -12.44 12.29
CA GLU A 70 11.41 -13.58 13.14
C GLU A 70 10.43 -14.76 13.01
N TYR A 71 9.13 -14.45 12.88
CA TYR A 71 8.10 -15.45 12.63
C TYR A 71 8.26 -16.07 11.23
N ASP A 72 8.47 -15.23 10.22
CA ASP A 72 8.59 -15.65 8.82
C ASP A 72 9.84 -16.48 8.56
N LYS A 73 10.95 -16.23 9.28
CA LYS A 73 12.13 -17.12 9.22
C LYS A 73 11.80 -18.58 9.59
N LYS A 74 10.83 -18.80 10.47
CA LYS A 74 10.44 -20.14 10.93
C LYS A 74 9.34 -20.75 10.09
N PHE A 75 8.36 -19.94 9.65
CA PHE A 75 7.13 -20.45 9.05
C PHE A 75 6.93 -20.09 7.58
N ASN A 76 7.56 -19.02 7.08
CA ASN A 76 7.37 -18.51 5.73
C ASN A 76 8.73 -18.20 5.06
N PRO A 77 9.59 -19.21 4.82
CA PRO A 77 10.95 -19.01 4.32
C PRO A 77 11.02 -18.37 2.93
N ASP A 78 9.95 -18.46 2.13
CA ASP A 78 9.85 -17.89 0.79
C ASP A 78 9.59 -16.37 0.77
N ARG A 79 9.36 -15.76 1.94
CA ARG A 79 9.11 -14.32 2.09
C ARG A 79 10.31 -13.51 1.62
N PRO A 80 10.11 -12.38 0.89
CA PRO A 80 11.17 -11.63 0.24
C PRO A 80 12.35 -11.24 1.12
N LEU A 81 12.10 -10.79 2.34
CA LEU A 81 13.16 -10.39 3.28
C LEU A 81 13.90 -11.61 3.84
N VAL A 82 13.20 -12.72 4.08
CA VAL A 82 13.77 -13.97 4.61
C VAL A 82 14.68 -14.63 3.57
N LYS A 83 14.21 -14.79 2.33
CA LYS A 83 15.00 -15.35 1.22
C LYS A 83 16.09 -14.41 0.69
N GLY A 84 16.15 -13.16 1.18
CA GLY A 84 17.16 -12.17 0.80
C GLY A 84 16.97 -11.51 -0.57
N SER A 85 15.80 -11.67 -1.20
CA SER A 85 15.47 -10.97 -2.46
C SER A 85 15.37 -9.44 -2.28
N VAL A 86 15.06 -9.01 -1.05
CA VAL A 86 15.14 -7.63 -0.57
C VAL A 86 15.90 -7.59 0.75
N THR A 87 16.41 -6.41 1.11
CA THR A 87 17.11 -6.19 2.39
C THR A 87 16.36 -5.12 3.18
N LYS A 88 16.63 -5.01 4.49
CA LYS A 88 16.04 -3.96 5.33
C LYS A 88 16.26 -2.56 4.74
N THR A 89 17.43 -2.28 4.18
CA THR A 89 17.72 -1.00 3.50
C THR A 89 16.78 -0.74 2.32
N HIS A 90 16.49 -1.75 1.49
CA HIS A 90 15.52 -1.60 0.41
C HIS A 90 14.13 -1.26 0.95
N LEU A 91 13.69 -1.96 2.01
CA LEU A 91 12.40 -1.70 2.64
C LEU A 91 12.33 -0.28 3.24
N THR A 92 13.40 0.20 3.87
CA THR A 92 13.49 1.60 4.35
C THR A 92 13.29 2.60 3.20
N TRP A 93 13.92 2.38 2.05
CA TRP A 93 13.72 3.25 0.88
C TRP A 93 12.29 3.19 0.34
N TYR A 94 11.63 2.04 0.42
CA TYR A 94 10.23 1.91 0.02
C TYR A 94 9.31 2.73 0.94
N LEU A 95 9.54 2.66 2.25
CA LEU A 95 8.79 3.44 3.25
C LEU A 95 9.01 4.96 3.07
N ILE A 96 10.25 5.38 2.83
CA ILE A 96 10.55 6.80 2.55
C ILE A 96 9.82 7.26 1.28
N GLY A 97 9.87 6.44 0.22
CA GLY A 97 9.17 6.72 -1.03
C GLY A 97 7.67 6.92 -0.83
N THR A 98 7.01 6.07 -0.05
CA THR A 98 5.58 6.24 0.25
C THR A 98 5.26 7.53 1.00
N ILE A 99 6.10 7.93 1.95
CA ILE A 99 5.88 9.16 2.74
C ILE A 99 6.03 10.40 1.86
N ILE A 100 6.98 10.40 0.92
CA ILE A 100 7.21 11.53 0.02
C ILE A 100 6.07 11.68 -1.01
N LEU A 101 5.49 10.55 -1.43
CA LEU A 101 4.49 10.51 -2.50
C LEU A 101 3.04 10.61 -2.01
N THR A 102 2.80 10.49 -0.70
CA THR A 102 1.49 10.61 -0.07
C THR A 102 1.24 12.04 0.39
#